data_AF-A0A520JDR3-F1
#
_entry.id   AF-A0A520JDR3-F1
#
_cell.length_a   1.000
_cell.length_b   1.000
_cell.length_c   1.000
_cell.angle_alpha   90.00
_cell.angle_beta   90.00
_cell.angle_gamma   90.00
#
_symmetry.space_group_name_H-M   'P 1'
#
loop_
_entity.id
_entity.type
_entity.pdbx_description
1 polymer ?
#
loop_
_entity_poly.entity_id
_entity_poly.type
_entity_poly.pdbx_seq_one_letter_code
_entity_poly.pdbx_strand_id
1 'polypeptide(L)'
;GWNGANRGWNGGNGAWNRDWRRDNRFNYSTYRRQNYGAYRLPRYYAPSGWGYGYRRFGIGFQLNSLLFRQDYWIDNADYYRLPPAYGPYRWVRYYNDALLVDVRTGNVVDTVYDIFW
;
A
#
# COMPACT_ATOMS: atom_id res chain seq x y z
N GLY A 1 10.85 14.45 11.38
CA GLY A 1 9.71 14.55 10.45
C GLY A 1 10.24 14.58 9.03
N TRP A 2 9.72 13.73 8.15
CA TRP A 2 10.09 13.71 6.74
C TRP A 2 9.59 14.98 6.04
N ASN A 3 10.45 15.99 5.93
CA ASN A 3 10.18 17.18 5.15
C ASN A 3 10.65 16.96 3.70
N GLY A 4 9.70 17.00 2.75
CA GLY A 4 10.00 17.54 1.42
C GLY A 4 10.27 16.59 0.24
N ALA A 5 9.65 15.42 0.11
CA ALA A 5 9.92 14.52 -1.02
C ALA A 5 8.72 14.19 -1.94
N ASN A 6 7.71 15.07 -2.01
CA ASN A 6 6.53 14.84 -2.88
C ASN A 6 6.78 15.16 -4.38
N ARG A 7 8.03 15.45 -4.78
CA ARG A 7 8.38 15.85 -6.16
C ARG A 7 9.11 14.80 -7.00
N GLY A 8 9.58 13.69 -6.41
CA GLY A 8 10.43 12.72 -7.12
C GLY A 8 9.69 11.53 -7.74
N TRP A 9 8.48 11.20 -7.26
CA TRP A 9 7.76 9.99 -7.66
C TRP A 9 6.60 10.26 -8.62
N ASN A 10 6.28 11.53 -8.87
CA ASN A 10 5.24 11.92 -9.83
C ASN A 10 5.85 11.88 -11.24
N GLY A 11 5.75 10.74 -11.90
CA GLY A 11 6.23 10.57 -13.27
C GLY A 11 5.35 11.33 -14.25
N GLY A 12 5.62 12.62 -14.47
CA GLY A 12 5.20 13.48 -15.59
C GLY A 12 3.70 13.72 -15.83
N ASN A 13 2.83 12.75 -15.54
CA ASN A 13 1.41 12.67 -15.91
C ASN A 13 0.51 12.29 -14.72
N GLY A 14 0.98 12.39 -13.46
CA GLY A 14 0.20 11.97 -12.28
C GLY A 14 0.11 10.45 -12.07
N ALA A 15 0.77 9.65 -12.91
CA ALA A 15 0.90 8.20 -12.75
C ALA A 15 1.86 7.85 -11.60
N TRP A 16 1.61 6.74 -10.91
CA TRP A 16 2.48 6.21 -9.86
C TRP A 16 3.83 5.75 -10.39
N ASN A 17 4.95 6.30 -9.88
CA ASN A 17 6.29 5.79 -10.18
C ASN A 17 6.67 4.62 -9.26
N ARG A 18 6.98 3.45 -9.83
CA ARG A 18 7.38 2.22 -9.11
C ARG A 18 8.89 2.08 -8.87
N ASP A 19 9.70 3.03 -9.35
CA ASP A 19 11.16 3.04 -9.19
C ASP A 19 11.62 3.14 -7.72
N TRP A 20 10.71 3.46 -6.80
CA TRP A 20 10.98 3.54 -5.36
C TRP A 20 11.58 2.26 -4.78
N ARG A 21 11.35 1.11 -5.44
CA ARG A 21 11.97 -0.17 -5.07
C ARG A 21 13.49 -0.19 -5.22
N ARG A 22 14.06 0.71 -6.02
CA ARG A 22 15.51 0.87 -6.18
C ARG A 22 16.13 1.76 -5.11
N ASP A 23 15.30 2.43 -4.31
CA ASP A 23 15.73 3.35 -3.28
C ASP A 23 15.78 2.65 -1.91
N ASN A 24 16.97 2.58 -1.33
CA ASN A 24 17.20 1.95 -0.04
C ASN A 24 16.38 2.56 1.11
N ARG A 25 15.92 3.81 0.97
CA ARG A 25 15.03 4.45 1.97
C ARG A 25 13.72 3.69 2.15
N PHE A 26 13.27 2.99 1.11
CA PHE A 26 12.03 2.23 1.07
C PHE A 26 12.26 0.70 1.09
N ASN A 27 13.41 0.26 1.62
CA ASN A 27 13.72 -1.16 1.77
C ASN A 27 12.90 -1.80 2.91
N TYR A 28 11.62 -2.04 2.64
CA TYR A 28 10.70 -2.71 3.56
C TYR A 28 11.15 -4.13 3.90
N SER A 29 11.75 -4.86 2.95
CA SER A 29 12.13 -6.26 3.11
C SER A 29 13.15 -6.44 4.25
N THR A 30 14.24 -5.67 4.23
CA THR A 30 15.25 -5.70 5.29
C THR A 30 14.69 -5.16 6.60
N TYR A 31 13.98 -4.01 6.56
CA TYR A 31 13.48 -3.37 7.78
C TYR A 31 12.43 -4.23 8.51
N ARG A 32 11.54 -4.92 7.77
CA ARG A 32 10.56 -5.88 8.32
C ARG A 32 11.21 -7.05 9.05
N ARG A 33 12.32 -7.58 8.53
CA ARG A 33 13.08 -8.65 9.18
C ARG A 33 13.78 -8.19 10.46
N GLN A 34 14.07 -6.90 10.60
CA GLN A 34 14.69 -6.36 11.81
C GLN A 34 13.64 -5.87 12.82
N ASN A 35 12.45 -5.51 12.35
CA ASN A 35 11.37 -4.90 13.14
C ASN A 35 10.09 -5.74 13.07
N TYR A 36 10.20 -7.04 13.37
CA TYR A 36 9.07 -7.98 13.26
C TYR A 36 7.78 -7.48 13.93
N GLY A 37 7.89 -6.89 15.12
CA GLY A 37 6.74 -6.38 15.88
C GLY A 37 5.95 -5.30 15.13
N ALA A 38 6.64 -4.45 14.36
CA ALA A 38 6.00 -3.39 13.57
C ALA A 38 5.10 -3.93 12.45
N TYR A 39 5.42 -5.10 11.91
CA TYR A 39 4.70 -5.71 10.78
C TYR A 39 3.72 -6.81 11.19
N ARG A 40 3.63 -7.12 12.48
CA ARG A 40 2.64 -8.03 13.07
C ARG A 40 1.41 -7.23 13.44
N LEU A 41 0.55 -7.05 12.45
CA LEU A 41 -0.69 -6.30 12.65
C LEU A 41 -1.76 -7.19 13.29
N PRO A 42 -2.75 -6.61 13.97
CA PRO A 42 -3.91 -7.35 14.43
C PRO A 42 -4.58 -8.10 13.27
N ARG A 43 -5.36 -9.12 13.61
CA ARG A 43 -6.14 -9.91 12.65
C ARG A 43 -6.84 -9.01 11.64
N TYR A 44 -6.70 -9.35 10.36
CA TYR A 44 -7.45 -8.68 9.32
C TYR A 44 -8.91 -9.14 9.35
N TYR A 45 -9.83 -8.18 9.38
CA TYR A 45 -11.25 -8.42 9.20
C TYR A 45 -11.64 -7.89 7.84
N ALA A 46 -12.11 -8.78 6.97
CA ALA A 46 -12.62 -8.34 5.67
C ALA A 46 -13.88 -7.47 5.85
N PRO A 47 -14.09 -6.48 4.98
CA PRO A 47 -15.28 -5.64 5.08
C PRO A 47 -16.55 -6.46 4.89
N SER A 48 -17.61 -6.08 5.60
CA SER A 48 -18.93 -6.67 5.42
C SER A 48 -19.35 -6.60 3.94
N GLY A 49 -19.76 -7.73 3.38
CA GLY A 49 -20.07 -7.90 1.96
C GLY A 49 -18.92 -8.47 1.11
N TRP A 50 -17.69 -8.55 1.64
CA TRP A 50 -16.59 -9.26 0.98
C TRP A 50 -16.58 -10.75 1.36
N GLY A 51 -17.25 -11.58 0.56
CA GLY A 51 -17.37 -13.03 0.82
C GLY A 51 -16.28 -13.91 0.18
N TYR A 52 -15.38 -13.33 -0.62
CA TYR A 52 -14.43 -14.13 -1.42
C TYR A 52 -13.16 -14.55 -0.68
N GLY A 53 -13.00 -14.18 0.60
CA GLY A 53 -11.79 -14.47 1.37
C GLY A 53 -10.55 -13.76 0.81
N TYR A 54 -9.37 -14.32 1.06
CA TYR A 54 -8.12 -13.80 0.51
C TYR A 54 -8.02 -14.07 -1.00
N ARG A 55 -7.54 -13.07 -1.74
CA ARG A 55 -7.26 -13.14 -3.19
C ARG A 55 -6.09 -12.24 -3.50
N ARG A 56 -5.12 -12.75 -4.27
CA ARG A 56 -3.97 -11.93 -4.66
C ARG A 56 -4.36 -10.99 -5.82
N PHE A 57 -4.44 -9.69 -5.53
CA PHE A 57 -4.73 -8.67 -6.55
C PHE A 57 -3.45 -8.12 -7.15
N GLY A 58 -3.39 -8.03 -8.47
CA GLY A 58 -2.27 -7.45 -9.21
C GLY A 58 -2.52 -6.02 -9.66
N ILE A 59 -1.47 -5.40 -10.19
CA ILE A 59 -1.52 -4.08 -10.83
C ILE A 59 -2.47 -4.13 -12.04
N GLY A 60 -3.30 -3.10 -12.20
CA GLY A 60 -4.30 -2.99 -13.26
C GLY A 60 -5.65 -3.63 -12.92
N PHE A 61 -5.77 -4.34 -11.79
CA PHE A 61 -7.05 -4.87 -11.34
C PHE A 61 -7.91 -3.76 -10.72
N GLN A 62 -9.22 -3.80 -10.99
CA GLN A 62 -10.17 -2.91 -10.35
C GLN A 62 -10.70 -3.54 -9.06
N LEU A 63 -10.29 -2.98 -7.94
CA LEU A 63 -10.65 -3.45 -6.61
C LEU A 63 -12.12 -3.13 -6.31
N ASN A 64 -12.80 -4.02 -5.57
CA ASN A 64 -14.12 -3.71 -5.06
C ASN A 64 -14.04 -2.54 -4.06
N SER A 65 -14.97 -1.58 -4.15
CA SER A 65 -14.99 -0.37 -3.31
C SER A 65 -14.99 -0.63 -1.80
N LEU A 66 -15.52 -1.77 -1.38
CA LEU A 66 -15.49 -2.20 0.02
C LEU A 66 -14.07 -2.37 0.55
N LEU A 67 -13.14 -2.82 -0.29
CA LEU A 67 -11.78 -3.21 0.11
C LEU A 67 -10.82 -2.03 0.27
N PHE A 68 -11.18 -0.84 -0.20
CA PHE A 68 -10.37 0.38 -0.08
C PHE A 68 -11.10 1.53 0.63
N ARG A 69 -12.10 1.20 1.47
CA ARG A 69 -12.66 2.16 2.42
C ARG A 69 -11.57 2.68 3.35
N GLN A 70 -11.79 3.85 3.92
CA GLN A 70 -10.77 4.59 4.66
C GLN A 70 -10.23 3.85 5.89
N ASP A 71 -11.03 2.99 6.51
CA ASP A 71 -10.64 2.09 7.61
C ASP A 71 -9.58 1.06 7.22
N TYR A 72 -9.38 0.81 5.92
CA TYR A 72 -8.34 -0.05 5.40
C TYR A 72 -7.10 0.71 4.92
N TRP A 73 -7.09 2.04 4.99
CA TRP A 73 -5.93 2.81 4.56
C TRP A 73 -4.76 2.62 5.53
N ILE A 74 -3.56 2.61 4.98
CA ILE A 74 -2.32 2.62 5.74
C ILE A 74 -1.91 4.08 5.87
N ASP A 75 -2.31 4.71 6.98
CA ASP A 75 -2.10 6.14 7.21
C ASP A 75 -0.60 6.51 7.23
N ASN A 76 0.22 5.70 7.91
CA ASN A 76 1.66 5.92 8.05
C ASN A 76 2.45 4.96 7.15
N ALA A 77 2.44 5.21 5.84
CA ALA A 77 3.14 4.38 4.86
C ALA A 77 4.67 4.30 5.13
N ASP A 78 5.27 5.40 5.56
CA ASP A 78 6.70 5.52 5.84
C ASP A 78 7.16 4.64 7.00
N TYR A 79 6.30 4.39 7.99
CA TYR A 79 6.54 3.44 9.08
C TYR A 79 6.87 2.03 8.57
N TYR A 80 6.26 1.65 7.44
CA TYR A 80 6.47 0.37 6.76
C TYR A 80 7.47 0.47 5.61
N ARG A 81 8.25 1.56 5.55
CA ARG A 81 9.18 1.84 4.44
C ARG A 81 8.48 1.85 3.08
N LEU A 82 7.20 2.18 3.04
CA LEU A 82 6.49 2.47 1.81
C LEU A 82 6.62 3.97 1.51
N PRO A 83 6.73 4.36 0.24
CA PRO A 83 6.70 5.76 -0.13
C PRO A 83 5.34 6.39 0.23
N PRO A 84 5.32 7.68 0.63
CA PRO A 84 4.08 8.41 0.82
C PRO A 84 3.23 8.37 -0.47
N ALA A 85 1.96 7.99 -0.32
CA ALA A 85 1.02 8.05 -1.43
C ALA A 85 0.68 9.52 -1.73
N TYR A 86 0.53 9.88 -3.00
CA TYR A 86 0.24 11.25 -3.43
C TYR A 86 -1.03 11.33 -4.26
N GLY A 87 -1.60 12.54 -4.33
CA GLY A 87 -2.85 12.79 -5.04
C GLY A 87 -3.96 11.82 -4.58
N PRO A 88 -4.57 11.05 -5.50
CA PRO A 88 -5.68 10.15 -5.19
C PRO A 88 -5.24 8.75 -4.75
N TYR A 89 -3.94 8.47 -4.70
CA TYR A 89 -3.48 7.14 -4.32
C TYR A 89 -3.52 6.95 -2.81
N ARG A 90 -3.91 5.77 -2.35
CA ARG A 90 -3.82 5.36 -0.95
C ARG A 90 -3.25 3.96 -0.85
N TRP A 91 -2.29 3.76 0.05
CA TRP A 91 -1.91 2.43 0.46
C TRP A 91 -3.05 1.85 1.29
N VAL A 92 -3.45 0.64 0.96
CA VAL A 92 -4.60 -0.06 1.53
C VAL A 92 -4.10 -1.41 2.01
N ARG A 93 -4.40 -1.74 3.27
CA ARG A 93 -4.15 -3.06 3.82
C ARG A 93 -5.21 -4.02 3.31
N TYR A 94 -4.75 -5.12 2.73
CA TYR A 94 -5.59 -6.25 2.37
C TYR A 94 -4.95 -7.54 2.87
N TYR A 95 -5.48 -8.11 3.95
CA TYR A 95 -4.82 -9.19 4.69
C TYR A 95 -3.37 -8.81 5.04
N ASN A 96 -2.40 -9.54 4.48
CA ASN A 96 -0.97 -9.35 4.68
C ASN A 96 -0.30 -8.56 3.54
N ASP A 97 -1.09 -8.09 2.58
CA ASP A 97 -0.62 -7.31 1.44
C ASP A 97 -0.88 -5.82 1.67
N ALA A 98 -0.03 -4.98 1.08
CA ALA A 98 -0.28 -3.55 0.89
C ALA A 98 -0.54 -3.29 -0.59
N LEU A 99 -1.72 -2.76 -0.90
CA LEU A 99 -2.13 -2.40 -2.26
C LEU A 99 -2.12 -0.88 -2.37
N LEU A 100 -1.51 -0.33 -3.40
CA LEU A 100 -1.67 1.09 -3.71
C LEU A 100 -2.84 1.24 -4.68
N VAL A 101 -3.88 1.95 -4.27
CA VAL A 101 -5.14 2.06 -5.00
C VAL A 101 -5.39 3.52 -5.39
N ASP A 102 -5.76 3.76 -6.65
CA ASP A 102 -6.39 5.02 -7.05
C ASP A 102 -7.83 5.03 -6.54
N VAL A 103 -8.10 5.77 -5.46
CA VAL A 103 -9.42 5.74 -4.80
C VAL A 103 -10.53 6.37 -5.64
N ARG A 104 -10.20 7.07 -6.73
CA ARG A 104 -11.19 7.58 -7.70
C ARG A 104 -11.77 6.48 -8.58
N THR A 105 -10.99 5.43 -8.86
CA THR A 105 -11.32 4.40 -9.85
C THR A 105 -11.36 2.98 -9.27
N GLY A 106 -10.75 2.77 -8.11
CA GLY A 106 -10.52 1.44 -7.54
C GLY A 106 -9.36 0.69 -8.16
N ASN A 107 -8.61 1.29 -9.09
CA ASN A 107 -7.52 0.62 -9.78
C ASN A 107 -6.32 0.41 -8.85
N VAL A 108 -5.82 -0.82 -8.78
CA VAL A 108 -4.56 -1.15 -8.11
C VAL A 108 -3.40 -0.71 -9.01
N VAL A 109 -2.59 0.23 -8.53
CA VAL A 109 -1.46 0.79 -9.29
C VAL A 109 -0.11 0.27 -8.81
N ASP A 110 -0.04 -0.29 -7.60
CA ASP A 110 1.14 -0.96 -7.06
C ASP A 110 0.75 -2.00 -6.00
N THR A 111 1.63 -2.96 -5.73
CA THR A 111 1.40 -4.03 -4.73
C THR A 111 2.69 -4.39 -4.01
N VAL A 112 2.59 -4.65 -2.71
CA VAL A 112 3.63 -5.28 -1.90
C VAL A 112 3.01 -6.46 -1.19
N TYR A 113 3.28 -7.65 -1.70
CA TYR A 113 2.73 -8.89 -1.14
C TYR A 113 3.45 -9.30 0.13
N ASP A 114 2.69 -9.90 1.05
CA ASP A 114 3.20 -10.52 2.27
C ASP A 114 4.11 -9.56 3.06
N ILE A 115 3.78 -8.27 3.05
CA ILE A 115 4.51 -7.25 3.82
C ILE A 115 4.16 -7.36 5.30
N PHE A 116 2.97 -7.83 5.67
CA PHE A 116 2.60 -8.08 7.07
C PHE A 116 2.69 -9.57 7.42
N TRP A 117 2.68 -9.90 8.71
CA TRP A 117 2.67 -11.27 9.22
C TRP A 117 1.30 -11.63 9.78
#